data_AF-A0A7C2GZL7-F1
#
_entry.id   AF-A0A7C2GZL7-F1
#
_cell.length_a   1.000
_cell.length_b   1.000
_cell.length_c   1.000
_cell.angle_alpha   90.00
_cell.angle_beta   90.00
_cell.angle_gamma   90.00
#
_symmetry.space_group_name_H-M   'P 1'
#
loop_
_entity.id
_entity.type
_entity.pdbx_description
1 polymer ?
#
loop_
_entity_poly.entity_id
_entity_poly.type
_entity_poly.pdbx_seq_one_letter_code
_entity_poly.pdbx_strand_id
1 'polypeptide(L)'
;MRVFLCPRCGEWMDEAHPDFPRCVFCGEHLLRCGLCRHFPGDGQRCPRAKGHPVVYVHSTLDCPYHTPVRSVRSAGWRLPPHTRWQLVASAMFTLSVLLVAFLSRPNPTPLLLTASAPHQVIVGDTWEMRLLVQSDGKNPVRLRLDRRLLSAFQLVGLIPLPLQVQSRQDFYEFFLPPRPDPQPIIVRLKSVRTGKYALRAVILTPQRQAEWQTRIAVVKAQPPRPTPQKLGVLAMALWR
;
A
#
# COMPACT_ATOMS: atom_id res chain seq x y z
N MET A 1 34.70 23.06 64.58
CA MET A 1 33.65 22.21 65.19
C MET A 1 32.30 22.71 64.71
N ARG A 2 31.35 21.81 64.43
CA ARG A 2 30.00 22.16 63.97
C ARG A 2 29.02 21.83 65.09
N VAL A 3 28.21 22.82 65.47
CA VAL A 3 27.22 22.69 66.54
C VAL A 3 25.83 22.66 65.91
N PHE A 4 24.98 21.75 66.37
CA PHE A 4 23.61 21.54 65.90
C PHE A 4 22.63 21.88 67.03
N LEU A 5 21.60 22.66 66.73
CA LEU A 5 20.49 22.89 67.65
C LEU A 5 19.52 21.71 67.57
N CYS A 6 19.16 21.13 68.72
CA CYS A 6 18.17 20.06 68.76
C CYS A 6 16.77 20.62 68.48
N PRO A 7 16.03 20.10 67.48
CA PRO A 7 14.71 20.62 67.16
C PRO A 7 13.65 20.27 68.22
N ARG A 8 13.92 19.27 69.08
CA ARG A 8 12.95 18.81 70.08
C ARG A 8 13.10 19.51 71.42
N CYS A 9 14.32 19.72 71.90
CA CYS A 9 14.58 20.35 73.20
C CYS A 9 15.27 21.72 73.12
N GLY A 10 15.69 22.16 71.93
CA GLY A 10 16.34 23.47 71.76
C GLY A 10 17.78 23.54 72.27
N GLU A 11 18.38 22.42 72.68
CA GLU A 11 19.76 22.40 73.18
C GLU A 11 20.79 22.35 72.06
N TRP A 12 21.91 23.02 72.26
CA TRP A 12 23.05 22.99 71.33
C TRP A 12 23.91 21.74 71.57
N MET A 13 24.24 21.05 70.48
CA MET A 13 24.96 19.78 70.50
C MET A 13 26.15 19.82 69.55
N ASP A 14 27.34 19.50 70.03
CA ASP A 14 28.55 19.41 69.20
C ASP A 14 28.59 18.06 68.45
N GLU A 15 29.01 18.10 67.18
CA GLU A 15 29.28 16.92 66.35
C GLU A 15 30.40 16.03 66.92
N ALA A 16 31.30 16.60 67.73
CA ALA A 16 32.39 15.86 68.37
C ALA A 16 31.96 15.06 69.63
N HIS A 17 30.71 15.21 70.09
CA HIS A 17 30.23 14.49 71.27
C HIS A 17 30.03 13.00 70.96
N PRO A 18 30.42 12.07 71.85
CA PRO A 18 30.33 10.62 71.59
C PRO A 18 28.92 10.13 71.28
N ASP A 19 27.90 10.78 71.86
CA ASP A 19 26.49 10.44 71.61
C ASP A 19 25.92 11.02 70.30
N PHE A 20 26.69 11.84 69.58
CA PHE A 20 26.31 12.30 68.26
C PHE A 20 26.14 11.08 67.33
N PRO A 21 25.05 10.96 66.55
CA PRO A 21 24.13 12.01 66.11
C PRO A 21 22.83 12.14 66.94
N ARG A 22 22.78 11.63 68.17
CA ARG A 22 21.65 11.81 69.09
C ARG A 22 21.92 12.98 70.03
N CYS A 23 20.87 13.73 70.33
CA CYS A 23 20.91 14.72 71.39
C CYS A 23 21.06 14.00 72.74
N VAL A 24 22.06 14.37 73.53
CA VAL A 24 22.32 13.79 74.86
C VAL A 24 21.12 14.00 75.79
N PHE A 25 20.44 15.13 75.65
CA PHE A 25 19.39 15.56 76.57
C PHE A 25 18.04 14.87 76.33
N CYS A 26 17.63 14.71 75.07
CA CYS A 26 16.31 14.17 74.74
C CYS A 26 16.35 12.91 73.85
N GLY A 27 17.55 12.46 73.47
CA GLY A 27 17.73 11.31 72.58
C GLY A 27 17.36 11.54 71.11
N GLU A 28 16.92 12.75 70.73
CA GLU A 28 16.45 13.05 69.38
C GLU A 28 17.61 13.02 68.36
N HIS A 29 17.38 12.42 67.20
CA HIS A 29 18.43 12.26 66.21
C HIS A 29 18.54 13.52 65.33
N LEU A 30 19.65 14.26 65.48
CA LEU A 30 19.85 15.62 64.94
C LEU A 30 19.99 15.69 63.41
N LEU A 31 20.10 14.54 62.73
CA LEU A 31 20.33 14.43 61.29
C LEU A 31 19.17 13.76 60.54
N ARG A 32 18.03 14.45 60.38
CA ARG A 32 16.82 13.99 59.64
C ARG A 32 16.18 15.21 58.95
N CYS A 33 15.71 15.26 57.70
CA CYS A 33 15.80 14.46 56.48
C CYS A 33 15.29 15.38 55.34
N GLY A 34 15.82 15.29 54.11
CA GLY A 34 15.27 16.02 52.96
C GLY A 34 15.80 15.52 51.62
N LEU A 35 17.04 15.05 51.63
CA LEU A 35 17.58 13.97 50.84
C LEU A 35 18.38 13.17 51.87
N CYS A 36 18.01 11.92 52.13
CA CYS A 36 18.48 11.20 53.31
C CYS A 36 20.02 11.30 53.42
N ARG A 37 20.58 11.83 54.53
CA ARG A 37 22.03 11.74 54.80
C ARG A 37 22.47 10.26 54.92
N HIS A 38 21.50 9.33 54.97
CA HIS A 38 21.66 7.88 54.92
C HIS A 38 21.00 7.26 53.69
N PHE A 39 20.93 7.99 52.57
CA PHE A 39 20.61 7.38 51.28
C PHE A 39 21.69 6.32 51.01
N PRO A 40 21.36 5.01 51.07
CA PRO A 40 22.39 3.97 51.01
C PRO A 40 22.91 3.76 49.58
N GLY A 41 22.28 4.40 48.58
CA GLY A 41 22.49 4.15 47.17
C GLY A 41 21.17 3.87 46.46
N ASP A 42 21.18 3.98 45.13
CA ASP A 42 20.02 3.74 44.29
C ASP A 42 19.59 2.27 44.36
N GLY A 43 18.29 2.02 44.57
CA GLY A 43 17.76 0.65 44.68
C GLY A 43 18.05 -0.05 46.02
N GLN A 44 18.52 0.67 47.04
CA GLN A 44 18.71 0.14 48.39
C GLN A 44 17.49 0.37 49.28
N ARG A 45 17.27 -0.50 50.27
CA ARG A 45 16.20 -0.33 51.27
C ARG A 45 16.54 0.83 52.19
N CYS A 46 15.62 1.78 52.37
CA CYS A 46 15.83 2.86 53.33
C CYS A 46 15.52 2.34 54.74
N PRO A 47 16.52 2.21 55.63
CA PRO A 47 16.32 1.60 56.94
C PRO A 47 15.43 2.44 57.87
N ARG A 48 15.13 3.70 57.51
CA ARG A 48 14.40 4.65 58.36
C ARG A 48 13.06 5.12 57.79
N ALA A 49 12.67 4.64 56.60
CA ALA A 49 11.33 4.85 56.06
C ALA A 49 10.39 3.73 56.55
N LYS A 50 9.11 4.07 56.81
CA LYS A 50 8.11 3.11 57.29
C LYS A 50 7.93 1.99 56.27
N GLY A 51 8.09 0.73 56.69
CA GLY A 51 8.02 -0.44 55.80
C GLY A 51 9.29 -0.71 54.99
N HIS A 52 10.38 0.04 55.22
CA HIS A 52 11.67 -0.12 54.53
C HIS A 52 11.58 -0.20 53.00
N PRO A 53 10.84 0.70 52.32
CA PRO A 53 10.73 0.68 50.87
C PRO A 53 12.11 0.83 50.22
N VAL A 54 12.25 0.22 49.06
CA VAL A 54 13.38 0.45 48.16
C VAL A 54 13.26 1.87 47.61
N VAL A 55 14.31 2.67 47.76
CA VAL A 55 14.27 4.11 47.43
C VAL A 55 15.17 4.38 46.23
N TYR A 56 14.64 5.17 45.30
CA TYR A 56 15.37 5.64 44.13
C TYR A 56 15.71 7.12 44.26
N VAL A 57 16.80 7.56 43.64
CA VAL A 57 17.27 8.97 43.68
C VAL A 57 16.19 9.98 43.28
N HIS A 58 15.23 9.55 42.45
CA HIS A 58 14.14 10.38 41.92
C HIS A 58 12.82 10.27 42.67
N SER A 59 12.76 9.44 43.72
CA SER A 59 11.54 9.21 44.50
C SER A 59 11.47 10.13 45.71
N THR A 60 10.36 10.86 45.84
CA THR A 60 10.00 11.63 47.04
C THR A 60 9.14 10.75 47.94
N LEU A 61 9.51 10.63 49.21
CA LEU A 61 8.74 9.85 50.20
C LEU A 61 8.14 10.78 51.25
N ASP A 62 6.88 10.53 51.61
CA ASP A 62 6.19 11.24 52.67
C ASP A 62 6.71 10.82 54.04
N CYS A 63 7.37 11.75 54.73
CA CYS A 63 7.82 11.58 56.12
C CYS A 63 6.92 12.44 57.03
N PRO A 64 6.14 11.83 57.95
CA PRO A 64 5.11 12.56 58.71
C PRO A 64 5.64 13.62 59.69
N TYR A 65 6.96 13.66 59.94
CA TYR A 65 7.58 14.59 60.87
C TYR A 65 8.54 15.60 60.21
N HIS A 66 8.77 15.51 58.90
CA HIS A 66 9.68 16.43 58.18
C HIS A 66 9.32 16.57 56.69
N THR A 67 9.32 17.80 56.20
CA THR A 67 9.16 18.13 54.76
C THR A 67 10.51 18.30 54.07
N PRO A 68 10.70 17.80 52.83
CA PRO A 68 11.95 17.96 52.09
C PRO A 68 12.24 19.43 51.76
N VAL A 69 13.45 19.90 52.06
CA VAL A 69 13.86 21.31 51.88
C VAL A 69 14.10 21.69 50.41
N ARG A 70 14.17 20.72 49.47
CA ARG A 70 14.31 21.00 48.04
C ARG A 70 13.50 20.03 47.18
N SER A 71 12.68 20.57 46.28
CA SER A 71 12.06 19.82 45.18
C SER A 71 13.15 19.42 44.17
N VAL A 72 13.30 18.12 43.90
CA VAL A 72 14.16 17.62 42.83
C VAL A 72 13.54 18.05 41.49
N ARG A 73 14.12 19.07 40.83
CA ARG A 73 13.77 19.35 39.44
C ARG A 73 14.23 18.16 38.61
N SER A 74 13.29 17.46 37.98
CA SER A 74 13.60 16.43 36.99
C SER A 74 14.54 17.03 35.94
N ALA A 75 15.75 16.48 35.80
CA ALA A 75 16.64 16.84 34.71
C ALA A 75 15.98 16.39 33.41
N GLY A 76 15.19 17.26 32.79
CA GLY A 76 14.65 17.03 31.47
C GLY A 76 15.81 16.80 30.51
N TRP A 77 15.75 15.72 29.74
CA TRP A 77 16.79 15.30 28.79
C TRP A 77 17.05 16.41 27.76
N ARG A 78 17.91 17.38 28.09
CA ARG A 78 18.39 18.37 27.13
C ARG A 78 19.58 17.74 26.41
N LEU A 79 19.27 17.09 25.29
CA LEU A 79 20.29 16.68 24.33
C LEU A 79 21.16 17.91 23.95
N PRO A 80 22.49 17.77 23.93
CA PRO A 80 23.40 18.81 23.50
C PRO A 80 23.02 19.42 22.14
N PRO A 81 23.33 20.69 21.87
CA PRO A 81 22.93 21.36 20.63
C PRO A 81 23.47 20.68 19.38
N HIS A 82 24.66 20.08 19.44
CA HIS A 82 25.29 19.40 18.30
C HIS A 82 24.59 18.10 17.92
N THR A 83 24.12 17.30 18.88
CA THR A 83 23.37 16.06 18.61
C THR A 83 21.98 16.33 18.04
N ARG A 84 21.37 17.47 18.40
CA ARG A 84 20.11 17.90 17.79
C ARG A 84 20.26 18.18 16.29
N TRP A 85 21.31 18.89 15.89
CA TRP A 85 21.58 19.18 14.48
C TRP A 85 21.92 17.93 13.67
N GLN A 86 22.64 16.97 14.25
CA GLN A 86 22.92 15.69 13.61
C GLN A 86 21.65 14.88 13.36
N LEU A 87 20.72 14.82 14.32
CA LEU A 87 19.44 14.12 14.15
C LEU A 87 18.56 14.76 13.08
N VAL A 88 18.53 16.10 13.02
CA VAL A 88 17.80 16.83 11.97
C VAL A 88 18.41 16.54 10.60
N ALA A 89 19.75 16.59 10.49
CA ALA A 89 20.44 16.29 9.24
C ALA A 89 20.20 14.84 8.78
N SER A 90 20.27 13.86 9.69
CA SER A 90 19.99 12.46 9.36
C SER A 90 18.54 12.25 8.94
N ALA A 91 17.59 12.89 9.64
CA ALA A 91 16.17 12.80 9.29
C ALA A 91 15.91 13.39 7.90
N MET A 92 16.45 14.56 7.61
CA MET A 92 16.33 15.21 6.30
C MET A 92 16.96 14.36 5.18
N PHE A 93 18.12 13.74 5.44
CA PHE A 93 18.76 12.84 4.48
C PHE A 93 17.93 11.56 4.23
N THR A 94 17.38 10.95 5.28
CA THR A 94 16.50 9.78 5.09
C THR A 94 15.22 10.14 4.33
N LEU A 95 14.66 11.32 4.59
CA LEU A 95 13.46 11.81 3.92
C LEU A 95 13.74 12.08 2.44
N SER A 96 14.89 12.68 2.10
CA SER A 96 15.27 12.95 0.71
C SER A 96 15.52 11.66 -0.07
N VAL A 97 16.21 10.68 0.52
CA VAL A 97 16.40 9.35 -0.08
C VAL A 97 15.06 8.64 -0.31
N LEU A 98 14.14 8.70 0.66
CA LEU A 98 12.80 8.13 0.50
C LEU A 98 12.01 8.84 -0.60
N LEU A 99 12.06 10.17 -0.67
CA LEU A 99 11.37 10.95 -1.69
C LEU A 99 11.88 10.61 -3.10
N VAL A 100 13.19 10.54 -3.29
CA VAL A 100 13.81 10.12 -4.56
C VAL A 100 13.40 8.68 -4.87
N ALA A 101 13.48 7.76 -3.91
CA ALA A 101 13.09 6.37 -4.13
C ALA A 101 11.61 6.20 -4.50
N PHE A 102 10.72 7.06 -3.98
CA PHE A 102 9.31 7.06 -4.35
C PHE A 102 9.05 7.68 -5.73
N LEU A 103 9.70 8.80 -6.05
CA LEU A 103 9.57 9.49 -7.35
C LEU A 103 10.24 8.71 -8.49
N SER A 104 11.31 7.97 -8.20
CA SER A 104 12.00 7.11 -9.17
C SER A 104 11.29 5.79 -9.45
N ARG A 105 10.16 5.49 -8.79
CA ARG A 105 9.37 4.31 -9.14
C ARG A 105 8.77 4.51 -10.53
N PRO A 106 9.08 3.65 -11.52
CA PRO A 106 8.47 3.73 -12.83
C PRO A 106 6.96 3.59 -12.68
N ASN A 107 6.20 4.51 -13.28
CA ASN A 107 4.75 4.44 -13.30
C ASN A 107 4.32 3.10 -13.91
N PRO A 108 3.48 2.30 -13.23
CA PRO A 108 3.05 1.01 -13.75
C PRO A 108 2.20 1.23 -15.00
N THR A 109 2.66 0.76 -16.15
CA THR A 109 1.98 0.91 -17.43
C THR A 109 0.51 0.42 -17.32
N PRO A 110 -0.48 1.27 -17.68
CA PRO A 110 -1.88 0.86 -17.65
C PRO A 110 -2.10 -0.29 -18.63
N LEU A 111 -2.87 -1.30 -18.21
CA LEU A 111 -3.33 -2.34 -19.11
C LEU A 111 -4.45 -1.74 -19.95
N LEU A 112 -4.16 -1.43 -21.21
CA LEU A 112 -5.13 -0.86 -22.14
C LEU A 112 -5.51 -1.89 -23.19
N LEU A 113 -6.81 -1.97 -23.46
CA LEU A 113 -7.39 -2.83 -24.48
C LEU A 113 -8.25 -1.95 -25.39
N THR A 114 -7.87 -1.85 -26.65
CA THR A 114 -8.74 -1.33 -27.70
C THR A 114 -9.03 -2.46 -28.67
N ALA A 115 -10.28 -2.59 -29.12
CA ALA A 115 -10.64 -3.64 -30.04
C ALA A 115 -11.67 -3.17 -31.06
N SER A 116 -11.61 -3.76 -32.24
CA SER A 116 -12.52 -3.51 -33.35
C SER A 116 -12.99 -4.83 -33.96
N ALA A 117 -14.28 -4.86 -34.26
CA ALA A 117 -14.92 -5.94 -34.99
C ALA A 117 -16.00 -5.35 -35.92
N PRO A 118 -16.28 -6.01 -37.04
CA PRO A 118 -17.39 -5.61 -37.91
C PRO A 118 -18.73 -5.72 -37.18
N HIS A 119 -19.64 -4.77 -37.45
CA HIS A 119 -21.00 -4.80 -36.89
C HIS A 119 -21.88 -5.87 -37.55
N GLN A 120 -21.58 -6.22 -38.79
CA GLN A 120 -22.34 -7.17 -39.59
C GLN A 120 -21.40 -8.06 -40.40
N VAL A 121 -21.69 -9.37 -40.41
CA VAL A 121 -20.95 -10.36 -41.20
C VAL A 121 -21.91 -11.34 -41.87
N ILE A 122 -21.50 -11.90 -42.99
CA ILE A 122 -22.28 -12.87 -43.75
C ILE A 122 -21.93 -14.27 -43.26
N VAL A 123 -22.89 -15.20 -43.20
CA VAL A 123 -22.63 -16.62 -42.88
C VAL A 123 -21.67 -17.23 -43.90
N GLY A 124 -20.64 -17.93 -43.43
CA GLY A 124 -19.64 -18.58 -44.25
C GLY A 124 -18.39 -17.74 -44.48
N ASP A 125 -18.48 -16.42 -44.28
CA ASP A 125 -17.36 -15.51 -44.44
C ASP A 125 -16.39 -15.58 -43.27
N THR A 126 -15.11 -15.37 -43.58
CA THR A 126 -14.05 -15.21 -42.60
C THR A 126 -13.83 -13.72 -42.34
N TRP A 127 -13.74 -13.34 -41.07
CA TRP A 127 -13.53 -11.97 -40.65
C TRP A 127 -12.51 -11.90 -39.50
N GLU A 128 -11.99 -10.71 -39.27
CA GLU A 128 -10.94 -10.47 -38.28
C GLU A 128 -11.46 -9.56 -37.16
N MET A 129 -11.29 -10.00 -35.91
CA MET A 129 -11.37 -9.16 -34.73
C MET A 129 -9.97 -8.70 -34.39
N ARG A 130 -9.74 -7.38 -34.37
CA ARG A 130 -8.43 -6.79 -34.08
C ARG A 130 -8.46 -6.22 -32.68
N LEU A 131 -7.60 -6.71 -31.81
CA LEU A 131 -7.39 -6.17 -30.47
C LEU A 131 -5.98 -5.59 -30.41
N LEU A 132 -5.82 -4.44 -29.79
CA LEU A 132 -4.54 -3.82 -29.51
C LEU A 132 -4.40 -3.77 -27.99
N VAL A 133 -3.41 -4.49 -27.48
CA VAL A 133 -3.15 -4.64 -26.05
C VAL A 133 -1.87 -3.92 -25.70
N GLN A 134 -1.96 -3.00 -24.75
CA GLN A 134 -0.79 -2.41 -24.13
C GLN A 134 -0.63 -2.98 -22.72
N SER A 135 0.52 -3.62 -22.47
CA SER A 135 0.81 -4.30 -21.20
C SER A 135 2.17 -3.86 -20.64
N ASP A 136 2.60 -4.46 -19.53
CA ASP A 136 3.90 -4.20 -18.90
C ASP A 136 5.10 -4.84 -19.64
N GLY A 137 4.83 -5.70 -20.63
CA GLY A 137 5.83 -6.42 -21.40
C GLY A 137 6.65 -7.45 -20.63
N LYS A 138 6.38 -7.64 -19.33
CA LYS A 138 7.07 -8.61 -18.47
C LYS A 138 6.25 -9.87 -18.28
N ASN A 139 4.93 -9.71 -18.19
CA ASN A 139 4.03 -10.80 -17.89
C ASN A 139 3.28 -11.29 -19.13
N PRO A 140 3.06 -12.61 -19.26
CA PRO A 140 2.26 -13.15 -20.36
C PRO A 140 0.81 -12.67 -20.23
N VAL A 141 0.24 -12.30 -21.37
CA VAL A 141 -1.12 -11.79 -21.47
C VAL A 141 -2.07 -12.96 -21.69
N ARG A 142 -3.19 -13.01 -20.98
CA ARG A 142 -4.21 -14.05 -21.18
C ARG A 142 -5.42 -13.44 -21.87
N LEU A 143 -5.74 -13.92 -23.06
CA LEU A 143 -6.96 -13.59 -23.77
C LEU A 143 -8.04 -14.61 -23.42
N ARG A 144 -9.18 -14.14 -22.92
CA ARG A 144 -10.38 -14.95 -22.71
C ARG A 144 -11.41 -14.68 -23.79
N LEU A 145 -11.88 -15.77 -24.41
CA LEU A 145 -13.01 -15.76 -25.33
C LEU A 145 -14.12 -16.67 -24.80
N ASP A 146 -15.35 -16.15 -24.73
CA ASP A 146 -16.50 -16.91 -24.24
C ASP A 146 -16.81 -18.11 -25.15
N ARG A 147 -17.07 -19.26 -24.54
CA ARG A 147 -17.40 -20.50 -25.27
C ARG A 147 -18.69 -20.38 -26.07
N ARG A 148 -19.62 -19.54 -25.60
CA ARG A 148 -20.88 -19.24 -26.31
C ARG A 148 -20.64 -18.59 -27.67
N LEU A 149 -19.61 -17.77 -27.79
CA LEU A 149 -19.20 -17.16 -29.07
C LEU A 149 -18.79 -18.23 -30.07
N LEU A 150 -18.03 -19.23 -29.60
CA LEU A 150 -17.57 -20.33 -30.44
C LEU A 150 -18.66 -21.34 -30.84
N SER A 151 -19.89 -21.17 -30.34
CA SER A 151 -21.06 -21.93 -30.84
C SER A 151 -21.57 -21.41 -32.20
N ALA A 152 -21.30 -20.14 -32.51
CA ALA A 152 -21.76 -19.47 -33.73
C ALA A 152 -20.62 -19.06 -34.67
N PHE A 153 -19.39 -19.02 -34.16
CA PHE A 153 -18.19 -18.69 -34.89
C PHE A 153 -17.15 -19.80 -34.75
N GLN A 154 -16.55 -20.23 -35.85
CA GLN A 154 -15.41 -21.13 -35.84
C GLN A 154 -14.13 -20.32 -35.75
N LEU A 155 -13.25 -20.62 -34.78
CA LEU A 155 -11.92 -20.02 -34.71
C LEU A 155 -11.04 -20.58 -35.82
N VAL A 156 -10.67 -19.71 -36.77
CA VAL A 156 -9.81 -20.06 -37.92
C VAL A 156 -8.34 -19.83 -37.58
N GLY A 157 -8.04 -18.80 -36.80
CA GLY A 157 -6.65 -18.50 -36.44
C GLY A 157 -6.54 -17.42 -35.38
N LEU A 158 -5.36 -17.38 -34.74
CA LEU A 158 -4.99 -16.40 -33.72
C LEU A 158 -3.57 -15.92 -34.00
N ILE A 159 -3.37 -14.61 -34.04
CA ILE A 159 -2.05 -13.99 -34.21
C ILE A 159 -1.85 -13.02 -33.04
N PRO A 160 -0.73 -13.06 -32.30
CA PRO A 160 0.34 -14.05 -32.40
C PRO A 160 -0.13 -15.43 -31.92
N LEU A 161 0.64 -16.46 -32.27
CA LEU A 161 0.35 -17.83 -31.83
C LEU A 161 0.40 -17.91 -30.30
N PRO A 162 -0.61 -18.54 -29.67
CA PRO A 162 -0.63 -18.69 -28.22
C PRO A 162 0.41 -19.72 -27.80
N LEU A 163 1.09 -19.45 -26.68
CA LEU A 163 2.01 -20.37 -26.01
C LEU A 163 1.26 -21.57 -25.44
N GLN A 164 0.04 -21.34 -24.95
CA GLN A 164 -0.80 -22.36 -24.35
C GLN A 164 -2.26 -22.00 -24.57
N VAL A 165 -3.09 -23.02 -24.74
CA VAL A 165 -4.55 -22.88 -24.79
C VAL A 165 -5.14 -23.74 -23.67
N GLN A 166 -5.93 -23.12 -22.79
CA GLN A 166 -6.68 -23.82 -21.76
C GLN A 166 -8.18 -23.70 -22.04
N SER A 167 -8.87 -24.83 -22.09
CA SER A 167 -10.33 -24.86 -22.17
C SER A 167 -10.90 -24.93 -20.76
N ARG A 168 -11.77 -23.98 -20.42
CA ARG A 168 -12.57 -23.97 -19.19
C ARG A 168 -14.04 -24.21 -19.57
N GLN A 169 -14.90 -24.40 -18.58
CA GLN A 169 -16.32 -24.68 -18.81
C GLN A 169 -16.98 -23.57 -19.66
N ASP A 170 -16.74 -22.30 -19.30
CA ASP A 170 -17.42 -21.15 -19.91
C ASP A 170 -16.61 -20.38 -20.96
N PHE A 171 -15.28 -20.55 -21.00
CA PHE A 171 -14.39 -19.75 -21.85
C PHE A 171 -13.14 -20.52 -22.28
N TYR A 172 -12.48 -20.03 -23.32
CA TYR A 172 -11.13 -20.44 -23.71
C TYR A 172 -10.13 -19.37 -23.30
N GLU A 173 -9.05 -19.80 -22.66
CA GLU A 173 -7.90 -18.98 -22.30
C GLU A 173 -6.75 -19.23 -23.27
N PHE A 174 -6.29 -18.17 -23.92
CA PHE A 174 -5.13 -18.16 -24.80
C PHE A 174 -4.00 -17.39 -24.12
N PHE A 175 -2.88 -18.05 -23.87
CA PHE A 175 -1.70 -17.45 -23.28
C PHE A 175 -0.83 -16.88 -24.38
N LEU A 176 -0.66 -15.56 -24.40
CA LEU A 176 0.07 -14.84 -25.43
C LEU A 176 1.47 -14.46 -24.93
N PRO A 177 2.47 -14.45 -25.81
CA PRO A 177 3.82 -14.06 -25.44
C PRO A 177 3.88 -12.60 -24.99
N PRO A 178 4.65 -12.27 -23.94
CA PRO A 178 4.79 -10.90 -23.47
C PRO A 178 5.46 -10.02 -24.53
N ARG A 179 4.98 -8.78 -24.69
CA ARG A 179 5.58 -7.76 -25.56
C ARG A 179 5.61 -6.40 -24.88
N PRO A 180 6.75 -5.67 -24.97
CA PRO A 180 6.87 -4.33 -24.39
C PRO A 180 6.04 -3.29 -25.17
N ASP A 181 5.93 -3.44 -26.48
CA ASP A 181 5.16 -2.56 -27.34
C ASP A 181 3.68 -2.97 -27.42
N PRO A 182 2.76 -2.06 -27.81
CA PRO A 182 1.37 -2.39 -28.08
C PRO A 182 1.27 -3.61 -29.02
N GLN A 183 0.73 -4.71 -28.50
CA GLN A 183 0.66 -5.98 -29.19
C GLN A 183 -0.66 -6.08 -29.95
N PRO A 184 -0.63 -6.13 -31.30
CA PRO A 184 -1.81 -6.44 -32.08
C PRO A 184 -2.13 -7.93 -31.95
N ILE A 185 -3.34 -8.24 -31.51
CA ILE A 185 -3.92 -9.57 -31.47
C ILE A 185 -5.01 -9.63 -32.52
N ILE A 186 -4.89 -10.55 -33.47
CA ILE A 186 -5.86 -10.76 -34.53
C ILE A 186 -6.51 -12.12 -34.32
N VAL A 187 -7.81 -12.12 -34.08
CA VAL A 187 -8.63 -13.33 -33.96
C VAL A 187 -9.41 -13.48 -35.26
N ARG A 188 -9.11 -14.54 -36.02
CA ARG A 188 -9.79 -14.86 -37.27
C ARG A 188 -10.93 -15.81 -37.00
N LEU A 189 -12.14 -15.40 -37.35
CA LEU A 189 -13.37 -16.11 -37.06
C LEU A 189 -14.13 -16.34 -38.36
N LYS A 190 -14.69 -17.54 -38.52
CA LYS A 190 -15.63 -17.87 -39.60
C LYS A 190 -17.04 -17.95 -39.03
N SER A 191 -17.96 -17.21 -39.60
CA SER A 191 -19.37 -17.21 -39.19
C SER A 191 -20.07 -18.51 -39.62
N VAL A 192 -20.75 -19.19 -38.70
CA VAL A 192 -21.40 -20.49 -38.96
C VAL A 192 -22.91 -20.39 -38.80
N ARG A 193 -23.40 -19.61 -37.83
CA ARG A 193 -24.83 -19.48 -37.53
C ARG A 193 -25.29 -18.05 -37.62
N THR A 194 -26.44 -17.82 -38.27
CA THR A 194 -27.12 -16.53 -38.28
C THR A 194 -27.59 -16.14 -36.88
N GLY A 195 -27.66 -14.85 -36.58
CA GLY A 195 -28.18 -14.35 -35.31
C GLY A 195 -27.46 -13.08 -34.86
N LYS A 196 -27.86 -12.57 -33.69
CA LYS A 196 -27.17 -11.46 -33.02
C LYS A 196 -26.40 -12.03 -31.85
N TYR A 197 -25.09 -11.81 -31.84
CA TYR A 197 -24.19 -12.37 -30.82
C TYR A 197 -23.48 -11.23 -30.09
N ALA A 198 -23.33 -11.38 -28.78
CA ALA A 198 -22.45 -10.52 -28.00
C ALA A 198 -21.02 -11.05 -28.12
N LEU A 199 -20.10 -10.18 -28.52
CA LEU A 199 -18.68 -10.44 -28.51
C LEU A 199 -18.10 -9.85 -27.23
N ARG A 200 -17.44 -10.68 -26.45
CA ARG A 200 -16.73 -10.28 -25.23
C ARG A 200 -15.30 -10.78 -25.32
N ALA A 201 -14.35 -9.86 -25.18
CA ALA A 201 -12.93 -10.18 -25.09
C ALA A 201 -12.39 -9.60 -23.79
N VAL A 202 -11.81 -10.46 -22.96
CA VAL A 202 -11.20 -10.04 -21.70
C VAL A 202 -9.71 -10.35 -21.76
N ILE A 203 -8.91 -9.34 -21.43
CA ILE A 203 -7.46 -9.43 -21.32
C ILE A 203 -7.08 -9.39 -19.85
N LEU A 204 -6.26 -10.35 -19.43
CA LEU A 204 -5.82 -10.49 -18.05
C LEU A 204 -4.31 -10.53 -17.97
N THR A 205 -3.80 -9.79 -16.99
CA THR A 205 -2.45 -9.92 -16.46
C THR A 205 -2.54 -10.33 -14.99
N PRO A 206 -1.44 -10.75 -14.33
CA PRO A 206 -1.47 -11.15 -12.92
C PRO A 206 -2.04 -10.08 -11.97
N GLN A 207 -2.00 -8.81 -12.36
CA GLN A 207 -2.38 -7.67 -11.50
C GLN A 207 -3.61 -6.89 -12.00
N ARG A 208 -3.97 -7.00 -13.28
CA ARG A 208 -4.98 -6.13 -13.92
C ARG A 208 -5.84 -6.90 -14.91
N GLN A 209 -7.03 -6.36 -15.16
CA GLN A 209 -7.97 -6.84 -16.17
C GLN A 209 -8.46 -5.69 -17.04
N ALA A 210 -8.64 -5.95 -18.33
CA ALA A 210 -9.24 -5.03 -19.28
C ALA A 210 -10.27 -5.79 -20.11
N GLU A 211 -11.39 -5.15 -20.40
CA GLU A 211 -12.53 -5.80 -21.03
C GLU A 211 -13.07 -4.95 -22.19
N TRP A 212 -13.45 -5.64 -23.26
CA TRP A 212 -14.13 -5.05 -24.39
C TRP A 212 -15.37 -5.89 -24.76
N GLN A 213 -16.47 -5.20 -25.06
CA GLN A 213 -17.72 -5.82 -25.46
C GLN A 213 -18.33 -5.11 -26.68
N THR A 214 -18.90 -5.88 -27.60
CA THR A 214 -19.72 -5.36 -28.70
C THR A 214 -20.80 -6.36 -29.11
N ARG A 215 -21.64 -5.99 -30.08
CA ARG A 215 -22.63 -6.87 -30.69
C ARG A 215 -22.37 -6.99 -32.19
N ILE A 216 -22.49 -8.20 -32.70
CA ILE A 216 -22.32 -8.52 -34.11
C ILE A 216 -23.57 -9.22 -34.65
N ALA A 217 -24.02 -8.80 -35.83
CA ALA A 217 -25.12 -9.43 -36.55
C ALA A 217 -24.57 -10.35 -37.64
N VAL A 218 -24.94 -11.62 -37.60
CA VAL A 218 -24.62 -12.59 -38.65
C VAL A 218 -25.85 -12.77 -39.53
N VAL A 219 -25.74 -12.33 -40.78
CA VAL A 219 -26.83 -12.37 -41.77
C VAL A 219 -26.57 -13.41 -42.85
N LYS A 220 -27.63 -13.89 -43.51
CA LYS A 220 -27.46 -14.68 -44.74
C LYS A 220 -26.95 -13.77 -45.86
N ALA A 221 -26.18 -14.33 -46.79
CA ALA A 221 -25.83 -13.64 -48.02
C ALA A 221 -27.11 -13.20 -48.71
N GLN A 222 -27.32 -11.89 -48.83
CA GLN A 222 -28.45 -11.36 -49.57
C GLN A 222 -28.04 -11.32 -51.04
N PRO A 223 -28.76 -12.01 -51.95
CA PRO A 223 -28.41 -11.98 -53.36
C PRO A 223 -28.43 -10.52 -53.86
N PRO A 224 -27.52 -10.14 -54.76
CA PRO A 224 -27.50 -8.80 -55.31
C PRO A 224 -28.89 -8.47 -55.86
N ARG A 225 -29.43 -7.32 -55.44
CA ARG A 225 -30.72 -6.82 -55.96
C ARG A 225 -30.60 -6.79 -57.50
N PRO A 226 -31.50 -7.44 -58.25
CA PRO A 226 -31.47 -7.34 -59.70
C PRO A 226 -31.56 -5.85 -60.04
N THR A 227 -30.55 -5.36 -60.77
CA THR A 227 -30.58 -4.02 -61.32
C THR A 227 -31.86 -3.89 -62.15
N PRO A 228 -32.65 -2.81 -62.01
CA PRO A 228 -33.80 -2.61 -62.85
C PRO A 228 -33.31 -2.60 -64.30
N GLN A 229 -33.73 -3.60 -65.08
CA GLN A 229 -33.55 -3.61 -66.52
C GLN A 229 -34.10 -2.28 -67.03
N LYS A 230 -33.24 -1.49 -67.68
CA LYS A 230 -33.67 -0.28 -68.37
C LYS A 230 -34.72 -0.72 -69.40
N LEU A 231 -35.98 -0.52 -69.06
CA LEU A 231 -37.10 -0.61 -69.99
C LEU A 231 -36.75 0.24 -71.20
N GLY A 232 -36.78 -0.41 -72.37
CA GLY A 232 -36.32 0.15 -73.63
C GLY A 232 -36.98 1.48 -73.94
N VAL A 233 -36.14 2.48 -74.23
CA VAL A 233 -36.55 3.64 -75.01
C VAL A 233 -36.19 3.32 -76.46
N LEU A 234 -37.05 2.54 -77.09
CA LEU A 234 -37.12 2.36 -78.54
C LEU A 234 -38.56 2.67 -78.96
N ALA A 235 -38.79 3.95 -79.25
CA ALA A 235 -39.93 4.55 -79.96
C ALA A 235 -39.67 6.07 -79.84
N MET A 236 -39.58 6.91 -80.87
CA MET A 236 -40.02 6.95 -82.25
C MET A 236 -39.09 8.02 -82.89
N ALA A 237 -38.36 7.76 -83.97
CA ALA A 237 -38.78 7.99 -85.35
C ALA A 237 -39.76 9.15 -85.58
N LEU A 238 -39.39 10.03 -86.51
CA LEU A 238 -40.21 10.98 -87.29
C LEU A 238 -40.40 12.42 -86.78
N TRP A 239 -40.07 13.33 -87.72
CA TRP A 239 -40.38 14.76 -87.86
C TRP A 239 -39.43 15.71 -87.09
N ARG A 240 -38.64 16.58 -87.73
CA ARG A 240 -38.72 17.27 -89.03
C ARG A 240 -37.32 17.53 -89.58
#